data_AF-A0A8J3KVQ6-F1
#
_entry.id   AF-A0A8J3KVQ6-F1
#
_cell.length_a   1.000
_cell.length_b   1.000
_cell.length_c   1.000
_cell.angle_alpha   90.00
_cell.angle_beta   90.00
_cell.angle_gamma   90.00
#
_symmetry.space_group_name_H-M   'P 1'
#
loop_
_entity.id
_entity.type
_entity.pdbx_description
1 polymer ?
#
loop_
_entity_poly.entity_id
_entity_poly.type
_entity_poly.pdbx_seq_one_letter_code
_entity_poly.pdbx_strand_id
1 'polypeptide(L)'
;MLADDETRQWAQRLAAATAPQETGIADGVVEAYLAGGAQREAILRPGRSGSGSAGIELVTALAAVLQAIDVAGVHLKALLDAEATGNSLNLLALIVGIKAYRASQANRPPQDPPVDPELAARARAAVDRLQTSLEKSGLPAEEAHERALLIIKELLESPASAAAFVRRVSAEAAAEPGAGPPNRSRRWFRRGGN
;
A
#
# COMPACT_ATOMS: atom_id res chain seq x y z
N MET A 1 -15.54 -12.16 0.87
CA MET A 1 -14.63 -13.34 0.92
C MET A 1 -13.86 -13.23 2.22
N LEU A 2 -13.74 -14.29 3.03
CA LEU A 2 -12.93 -14.22 4.26
C LEU A 2 -11.44 -14.25 3.90
N ALA A 3 -10.60 -13.58 4.70
CA ALA A 3 -9.15 -13.69 4.57
C ALA A 3 -8.72 -15.14 4.84
N ASP A 4 -7.82 -15.69 4.02
CA ASP A 4 -7.16 -16.95 4.35
C ASP A 4 -6.09 -16.73 5.43
N ASP A 5 -5.61 -17.83 6.02
CA ASP A 5 -4.68 -17.77 7.15
C ASP A 5 -3.35 -17.10 6.78
N GLU A 6 -2.89 -17.26 5.53
CA GLU A 6 -1.68 -16.59 5.03
C GLU A 6 -1.87 -15.07 4.96
N THR A 7 -3.03 -14.61 4.50
CA THR A 7 -3.37 -13.19 4.45
C THR A 7 -3.47 -12.57 5.85
N ARG A 8 -4.03 -13.30 6.82
CA ARG A 8 -4.07 -12.87 8.23
C ARG A 8 -2.67 -12.80 8.84
N GLN A 9 -1.83 -13.80 8.59
CA GLN A 9 -0.44 -13.79 9.05
C GLN A 9 0.35 -12.60 8.50
N TRP A 10 0.15 -12.24 7.22
CA TRP A 10 0.74 -11.03 6.65
C TRP A 10 0.25 -9.75 7.33
N ALA A 11 -1.05 -9.65 7.60
CA ALA A 11 -1.60 -8.50 8.31
C ALA A 11 -1.01 -8.36 9.73
N GLN A 12 -0.91 -9.47 10.47
CA GLN A 12 -0.29 -9.51 11.81
C GLN A 12 1.19 -9.14 11.76
N ARG A 13 1.92 -9.65 10.76
CA ARG A 13 3.34 -9.36 10.56
C ARG A 13 3.59 -7.89 10.25
N LEU A 14 2.81 -7.33 9.32
CA LEU A 14 2.86 -5.91 9.01
C LEU A 14 2.49 -5.07 10.23
N ALA A 15 1.43 -5.43 10.96
CA ALA A 15 1.06 -4.75 12.20
C ALA A 15 2.20 -4.79 13.23
N ALA A 16 2.80 -5.94 13.47
CA ALA A 16 3.93 -6.07 14.40
C ALA A 16 5.12 -5.19 14.03
N ALA A 17 5.35 -4.96 12.74
CA ALA A 17 6.41 -4.10 12.25
C ALA A 17 6.03 -2.61 12.27
N THR A 18 4.84 -2.26 11.75
CA THR A 18 4.44 -0.86 11.49
C THR A 18 3.52 -0.25 12.54
N ALA A 19 2.86 -1.04 13.36
CA ALA A 19 1.91 -0.58 14.36
C ALA A 19 1.73 -1.65 15.45
N PRO A 20 2.75 -1.92 16.29
CA PRO A 20 2.75 -3.07 17.19
C PRO A 20 1.51 -3.15 18.09
N GLN A 21 0.99 -1.98 18.50
CA GLN A 21 -0.23 -1.85 19.30
C GLN A 21 -1.50 -2.38 18.61
N GLU A 22 -1.51 -2.50 17.28
CA GLU A 22 -2.65 -2.99 16.49
C GLU A 22 -2.56 -4.49 16.15
N THR A 23 -1.49 -5.18 16.56
CA THR A 23 -1.29 -6.61 16.26
C THR A 23 -2.49 -7.47 16.70
N GLY A 24 -3.07 -7.17 17.87
CA GLY A 24 -4.21 -7.90 18.42
C GLY A 24 -5.54 -7.70 17.65
N ILE A 25 -5.62 -6.72 16.76
CA ILE A 25 -6.80 -6.43 15.93
C ILE A 25 -6.55 -6.63 14.43
N ALA A 26 -5.36 -7.10 14.04
CA ALA A 26 -4.92 -7.14 12.65
C ALA A 26 -5.84 -7.98 11.75
N ASP A 27 -6.33 -9.11 12.26
CA ASP A 27 -7.24 -10.01 11.52
C ASP A 27 -8.55 -9.29 11.18
N GLY A 28 -9.14 -8.58 12.14
CA GLY A 28 -10.37 -7.83 11.92
C GLY A 28 -10.19 -6.67 10.93
N VAL A 29 -9.03 -5.99 10.97
CA VAL A 29 -8.70 -4.90 10.05
C VAL A 29 -8.53 -5.42 8.62
N VAL A 30 -7.78 -6.51 8.41
CA VAL A 30 -7.59 -7.05 7.05
C VAL A 30 -8.88 -7.64 6.49
N GLU A 31 -9.72 -8.26 7.33
CA GLU A 31 -11.04 -8.74 6.91
C GLU A 31 -11.96 -7.60 6.49
N ALA A 32 -12.02 -6.52 7.29
CA ALA A 32 -12.80 -5.33 6.94
C ALA A 32 -12.27 -4.65 5.67
N TYR A 33 -10.95 -4.62 5.48
CA TYR A 33 -10.33 -4.06 4.27
C TYR A 33 -10.68 -4.87 3.02
N LEU A 34 -10.60 -6.21 3.10
CA LEU A 34 -10.91 -7.13 2.01
C LEU A 34 -12.40 -7.29 1.75
N ALA A 35 -13.26 -7.00 2.74
CA ALA A 35 -14.70 -6.93 2.52
C ALA A 35 -15.09 -5.76 1.58
N GLY A 36 -14.23 -4.73 1.47
CA GLY A 36 -14.45 -3.59 0.60
C GLY A 36 -15.60 -2.68 1.06
N GLY A 37 -16.02 -1.77 0.19
CA GLY A 37 -17.20 -0.92 0.37
C GLY A 37 -17.27 -0.23 1.75
N ALA A 38 -18.43 -0.33 2.40
CA ALA A 38 -18.66 0.34 3.68
C ALA A 38 -17.76 -0.15 4.82
N GLN A 39 -17.35 -1.43 4.83
CA GLN A 39 -16.44 -1.94 5.86
C GLN A 39 -15.04 -1.36 5.71
N ARG A 40 -14.51 -1.33 4.48
CA ARG A 40 -13.21 -0.71 4.17
C ARG A 40 -13.25 0.79 4.48
N GLU A 41 -14.31 1.47 4.07
CA GLU A 41 -14.48 2.90 4.38
C GLU A 41 -14.53 3.15 5.89
N ALA A 42 -15.19 2.29 6.67
CA ALA A 42 -15.30 2.48 8.11
C ALA A 42 -13.95 2.47 8.83
N ILE A 43 -13.03 1.58 8.41
CA ILE A 43 -11.69 1.50 8.99
C ILE A 43 -10.72 2.56 8.45
N LEU A 44 -10.99 3.11 7.24
CA LEU A 44 -10.20 4.17 6.61
C LEU A 44 -10.69 5.58 6.93
N ARG A 45 -11.85 5.71 7.57
CA ARG A 45 -12.34 7.00 8.06
C ARG A 45 -11.62 7.35 9.36
N PRO A 46 -11.09 8.58 9.50
CA PRO A 46 -10.73 9.10 10.80
C PRO A 46 -11.95 8.97 11.73
N GLY A 47 -11.76 8.41 12.92
CA GLY A 47 -12.82 8.32 13.92
C GLY A 47 -13.38 9.71 14.24
N ARG A 48 -14.67 9.79 14.58
CA ARG A 48 -15.21 10.86 15.43
C ARG A 48 -15.37 10.25 16.80
N SER A 49 -14.37 10.35 17.66
CA SER A 49 -14.54 10.04 19.08
C SER A 49 -14.75 11.36 19.81
N GLY A 50 -15.93 11.50 20.41
CA GLY A 50 -16.27 12.66 21.20
C GLY A 50 -15.31 12.87 22.38
N SER A 51 -15.01 14.16 22.63
CA SER A 51 -14.58 14.73 23.90
C SER A 51 -13.23 14.25 24.47
N GLY A 52 -12.17 15.03 24.21
CA GLY A 52 -11.37 15.53 25.34
C GLY A 52 -9.84 15.43 25.30
N SER A 53 -9.21 14.83 24.29
CA SER A 53 -7.73 14.84 24.20
C SER A 53 -7.26 15.27 22.82
N ALA A 54 -6.36 16.24 22.79
CA ALA A 54 -5.63 16.68 21.60
C ALA A 54 -4.69 15.57 21.09
N GLY A 55 -5.25 14.56 20.44
CA GLY A 55 -4.54 13.48 19.77
C GLY A 55 -5.15 13.31 18.38
N ILE A 56 -4.30 13.32 17.36
CA ILE A 56 -4.67 13.10 15.96
C ILE A 56 -5.40 11.75 15.89
N GLU A 57 -6.70 11.77 15.58
CA GLU A 57 -7.53 10.57 15.42
C GLU A 57 -7.13 9.85 14.11
N LEU A 58 -6.08 9.05 14.20
CA LEU A 58 -5.58 8.27 13.07
C LEU A 58 -6.59 7.18 12.70
N VAL A 59 -6.83 7.06 11.40
CA VAL A 59 -7.15 5.78 10.74
C VAL A 59 -6.30 4.68 11.36
N THR A 60 -6.81 3.46 11.56
CA THR A 60 -5.94 2.38 12.09
C THR A 60 -4.68 2.32 11.24
N ALA A 61 -3.51 2.38 11.87
CA ALA A 61 -2.24 2.50 11.18
C ALA A 61 -2.06 1.33 10.19
N LEU A 62 -2.55 0.14 10.56
CA LEU A 62 -2.61 -1.00 9.67
C LEU A 62 -3.54 -0.78 8.47
N ALA A 63 -4.72 -0.17 8.62
CA ALA A 63 -5.58 0.14 7.47
C ALA A 63 -4.91 1.14 6.52
N ALA A 64 -4.22 2.15 7.06
CA ALA A 64 -3.42 3.08 6.27
C ALA A 64 -2.29 2.36 5.51
N VAL A 65 -1.63 1.39 6.14
CA VAL A 65 -0.60 0.53 5.51
C VAL A 65 -1.21 -0.32 4.39
N LEU A 66 -2.35 -0.97 4.62
CA LEU A 66 -3.05 -1.76 3.60
C LEU A 66 -3.45 -0.88 2.40
N GLN A 67 -3.94 0.34 2.67
CA GLN A 67 -4.26 1.31 1.62
C GLN A 67 -3.02 1.76 0.84
N ALA A 68 -1.90 1.98 1.54
CA ALA A 68 -0.64 2.33 0.89
C ALA A 68 -0.14 1.19 -0.01
N ILE A 69 -0.25 -0.06 0.44
CA ILE A 69 0.10 -1.26 -0.33
C ILE A 69 -0.79 -1.38 -1.56
N ASP A 70 -2.10 -1.17 -1.41
CA ASP A 70 -3.05 -1.17 -2.52
C ASP A 70 -2.63 -0.17 -3.60
N VAL A 71 -2.38 1.09 -3.21
CA VAL A 71 -1.96 2.17 -4.12
C VAL A 71 -0.61 1.89 -4.78
N ALA A 72 0.32 1.25 -4.06
CA ALA A 72 1.65 0.90 -4.57
C ALA A 72 1.69 -0.45 -5.30
N GLY A 73 0.56 -1.19 -5.38
CA GLY A 73 0.52 -2.61 -5.70
C GLY A 73 1.18 -2.99 -7.02
N VAL A 74 1.01 -2.19 -8.08
CA VAL A 74 1.66 -2.43 -9.39
C VAL A 74 3.18 -2.41 -9.30
N HIS A 75 3.74 -1.46 -8.53
CA HIS A 75 5.17 -1.32 -8.37
C HIS A 75 5.73 -2.36 -7.40
N LEU A 76 5.01 -2.63 -6.30
CA LEU A 76 5.37 -3.68 -5.35
C LEU A 76 5.37 -5.07 -5.99
N LYS A 77 4.38 -5.39 -6.82
CA LYS A 77 4.33 -6.66 -7.52
C LYS A 77 5.53 -6.85 -8.45
N ALA A 78 5.84 -5.84 -9.28
CA ALA A 78 7.00 -5.89 -10.17
C ALA A 78 8.31 -6.09 -9.40
N LEU A 79 8.43 -5.47 -8.22
CA LEU A 79 9.58 -5.61 -7.33
C LEU A 79 9.70 -7.04 -6.77
N LEU A 80 8.60 -7.59 -6.27
CA LEU A 80 8.54 -8.91 -5.64
C LEU A 80 8.73 -10.04 -6.64
N ASP A 81 8.16 -9.89 -7.85
CA ASP A 81 8.35 -10.85 -8.94
C ASP A 81 9.82 -10.88 -9.40
N ALA A 82 10.51 -9.73 -9.43
CA ALA A 82 11.94 -9.66 -9.77
C ALA A 82 12.85 -10.31 -8.70
N GLU A 83 12.50 -10.17 -7.41
CA GLU A 83 13.24 -10.80 -6.32
C GLU A 83 13.12 -12.32 -6.38
N ALA A 84 11.91 -12.84 -6.58
CA ALA A 84 11.64 -14.28 -6.65
C ALA A 84 12.42 -14.99 -7.78
N THR A 85 12.92 -14.22 -8.77
CA THR A 85 13.79 -14.72 -9.85
C THR A 85 15.28 -14.71 -9.54
N GLY A 86 15.70 -14.30 -8.33
CA GLY A 86 17.08 -14.41 -7.83
C GLY A 86 17.87 -13.09 -7.73
N ASN A 87 17.22 -11.92 -7.82
CA ASN A 87 17.89 -10.61 -7.80
C ASN A 87 18.01 -9.97 -6.39
N SER A 88 18.03 -10.78 -5.33
CA SER A 88 17.86 -10.34 -3.93
C SER A 88 18.97 -9.44 -3.37
N LEU A 89 20.24 -9.65 -3.74
CA LEU A 89 21.36 -8.80 -3.32
C LEU A 89 21.27 -7.36 -3.85
N ASN A 90 20.71 -7.17 -5.05
CA ASN A 90 20.54 -5.86 -5.66
C ASN A 90 19.48 -5.02 -4.94
N LEU A 91 18.53 -5.66 -4.26
CA LEU A 91 17.40 -4.99 -3.64
C LEU A 91 17.73 -4.37 -2.29
N LEU A 92 18.55 -5.03 -1.49
CA LEU A 92 19.07 -4.46 -0.24
C LEU A 92 20.00 -3.27 -0.53
N ALA A 93 20.88 -3.40 -1.53
CA ALA A 93 21.72 -2.29 -1.99
C ALA A 93 20.87 -1.11 -2.48
N LEU A 94 19.73 -1.39 -3.11
CA LEU A 94 18.78 -0.40 -3.58
C LEU A 94 18.04 0.30 -2.43
N ILE A 95 17.59 -0.42 -1.40
CA ILE A 95 16.97 0.18 -0.21
C ILE A 95 17.96 1.11 0.51
N VAL A 96 19.19 0.64 0.69
CA VAL A 96 20.28 1.47 1.23
C VAL A 96 20.56 2.67 0.34
N GLY A 97 20.55 2.47 -0.99
CA GLY A 97 20.70 3.51 -1.99
C GLY A 97 19.59 4.56 -1.94
N ILE A 98 18.33 4.17 -1.71
CA ILE A 98 17.20 5.10 -1.52
C ILE A 98 17.39 5.92 -0.25
N LYS A 99 17.77 5.28 0.87
CA LYS A 99 18.06 5.98 2.12
C LYS A 99 19.21 6.98 1.95
N ALA A 100 20.27 6.57 1.27
CA ALA A 100 21.42 7.41 0.95
C ALA A 100 21.07 8.55 -0.01
N TYR A 101 20.24 8.29 -1.03
CA TYR A 101 19.76 9.29 -1.99
C TYR A 101 18.95 10.39 -1.31
N ARG A 102 18.07 10.02 -0.34
CA ARG A 102 17.32 11.01 0.45
C ARG A 102 18.26 11.84 1.34
N ALA A 103 19.26 11.21 1.95
CA ALA A 103 20.28 11.93 2.72
C ALA A 103 21.19 12.81 1.84
N SER A 104 21.43 12.43 0.59
CA SER A 104 22.32 13.12 -0.34
C SER A 104 21.65 14.17 -1.21
N GLN A 105 20.31 14.27 -1.21
CA GLN A 105 19.58 15.43 -1.76
C GLN A 105 20.03 16.76 -1.14
N ALA A 106 20.84 16.72 -0.07
CA ALA A 106 21.51 17.88 0.49
C ALA A 106 22.85 18.26 -0.17
N ASN A 107 23.63 17.41 -0.87
CA ASN A 107 24.90 17.84 -1.55
C ASN A 107 25.77 16.80 -2.34
N ARG A 108 25.29 15.65 -2.86
CA ARG A 108 26.20 14.78 -3.66
C ARG A 108 25.52 13.93 -4.74
N PRO A 109 26.13 13.75 -5.93
CA PRO A 109 25.63 12.81 -6.92
C PRO A 109 25.74 11.37 -6.39
N PRO A 110 24.71 10.53 -6.57
CA PRO A 110 24.73 9.14 -6.14
C PRO A 110 25.75 8.34 -6.94
N GLN A 111 26.56 7.54 -6.25
CA GLN A 111 27.29 6.44 -6.88
C GLN A 111 26.35 5.24 -6.92
N ASP A 112 25.79 4.95 -8.10
CA ASP A 112 24.89 3.81 -8.27
C ASP A 112 25.69 2.49 -8.27
N PRO A 113 25.30 1.48 -7.47
CA PRO A 113 25.71 0.09 -7.69
C PRO A 113 25.15 -0.43 -9.03
N PRO A 114 25.65 -1.55 -9.58
CA PRO A 114 25.14 -2.14 -10.83
C PRO A 114 23.79 -2.81 -10.56
N VAL A 115 22.76 -2.01 -10.29
CA VAL A 115 21.37 -2.44 -10.20
C VAL A 115 20.71 -2.14 -11.53
N ASP A 116 19.88 -3.06 -11.99
CA ASP A 116 19.02 -2.82 -13.15
C ASP A 116 18.28 -1.47 -12.97
N PRO A 117 18.50 -0.49 -13.88
CA PRO A 117 17.93 0.83 -13.75
C PRO A 117 16.39 0.81 -13.76
N GLU A 118 15.76 -0.17 -14.42
CA GLU A 118 14.32 -0.32 -14.36
C GLU A 118 13.87 -0.77 -12.97
N LEU A 119 14.53 -1.76 -12.37
CA LEU A 119 14.22 -2.23 -11.02
C LEU A 119 14.41 -1.11 -9.98
N ALA A 120 15.47 -0.31 -10.14
CA ALA A 120 15.71 0.89 -9.34
C ALA A 120 14.57 1.91 -9.45
N ALA A 121 14.10 2.20 -10.66
CA ALA A 121 12.98 3.09 -10.88
C ALA A 121 11.67 2.54 -10.27
N ARG A 122 11.40 1.24 -10.40
CA ARG A 122 10.21 0.58 -9.83
C ARG A 122 10.20 0.64 -8.31
N ALA A 123 11.33 0.36 -7.67
CA ALA A 123 11.45 0.40 -6.23
C ALA A 123 11.33 1.83 -5.67
N ARG A 124 11.94 2.83 -6.33
CA ARG A 124 11.75 4.25 -5.99
C ARG A 124 10.27 4.63 -6.09
N ALA A 125 9.61 4.27 -7.19
CA ALA A 125 8.17 4.51 -7.35
C ALA A 125 7.32 3.81 -6.27
N ALA A 126 7.67 2.59 -5.85
CA ALA A 126 6.98 1.91 -4.77
C ALA A 126 7.12 2.67 -3.44
N VAL A 127 8.34 3.11 -3.08
CA VAL A 127 8.59 3.93 -1.88
C VAL A 127 7.80 5.23 -1.94
N ASP A 128 7.89 5.96 -3.05
CA ASP A 128 7.22 7.26 -3.20
C ASP A 128 5.70 7.14 -3.08
N ARG A 129 5.12 6.06 -3.64
CA ARG A 129 3.67 5.79 -3.56
C ARG A 129 3.24 5.42 -2.14
N LEU A 130 4.00 4.55 -1.47
CA LEU A 130 3.75 4.18 -0.08
C LEU A 130 3.82 5.42 0.82
N GLN A 131 4.90 6.19 0.73
CA GLN A 131 5.10 7.41 1.50
C GLN A 131 3.98 8.42 1.26
N THR A 132 3.67 8.73 -0.01
CA THR A 132 2.59 9.67 -0.36
C THR A 132 1.24 9.22 0.20
N SER A 133 0.96 7.91 0.18
CA SER A 133 -0.29 7.37 0.71
C SER A 133 -0.36 7.50 2.25
N LEU A 134 0.76 7.22 2.93
CA LEU A 134 0.85 7.32 4.38
C LEU A 134 0.78 8.78 4.88
N GLU A 135 1.39 9.71 4.14
CA GLU A 135 1.25 11.15 4.40
C GLU A 135 -0.21 11.60 4.28
N LYS A 136 -0.93 11.11 3.27
CA LYS A 136 -2.36 11.39 3.09
C LYS A 136 -3.24 10.83 4.21
N SER A 137 -2.79 9.78 4.90
CA SER A 137 -3.44 9.28 6.12
C SER A 137 -3.08 10.06 7.39
N GLY A 138 -2.23 11.09 7.29
CA GLY A 138 -1.87 11.99 8.38
C GLY A 138 -0.53 11.72 9.05
N LEU A 139 0.30 10.80 8.52
CA LEU A 139 1.65 10.60 9.05
C LEU A 139 2.57 11.75 8.63
N PRO A 140 3.47 12.22 9.51
CA PRO A 140 4.54 13.14 9.13
C PRO A 140 5.43 12.55 8.03
N ALA A 141 5.93 13.39 7.11
CA ALA A 141 6.69 12.94 5.94
C ALA A 141 7.97 12.14 6.26
N GLU A 142 8.60 12.41 7.40
CA GLU A 142 9.75 11.63 7.85
C GLU A 142 9.33 10.21 8.28
N GLU A 143 8.33 10.12 9.16
CA GLU A 143 7.78 8.87 9.65
C GLU A 143 7.14 8.03 8.54
N ALA A 144 6.41 8.66 7.62
CA ALA A 144 5.81 8.00 6.46
C ALA A 144 6.86 7.32 5.57
N HIS A 145 8.03 7.95 5.40
CA HIS A 145 9.12 7.38 4.62
C HIS A 145 9.78 6.20 5.34
N GLU A 146 10.08 6.33 6.63
CA GLU A 146 10.63 5.22 7.42
C GLU A 146 9.69 4.01 7.42
N ARG A 147 8.39 4.28 7.57
CA ARG A 147 7.35 3.25 7.50
C ARG A 147 7.27 2.60 6.12
N ALA A 148 7.37 3.36 5.04
CA ALA A 148 7.41 2.84 3.67
C ALA A 148 8.60 1.88 3.46
N LEU A 149 9.79 2.25 3.95
CA LEU A 149 10.97 1.38 3.87
C LEU A 149 10.81 0.10 4.70
N LEU A 150 10.20 0.20 5.89
CA LEU A 150 9.91 -0.95 6.74
C LEU A 150 8.94 -1.92 6.08
N ILE A 151 7.85 -1.42 5.48
CA ILE A 151 6.88 -2.22 4.73
C ILE A 151 7.60 -2.99 3.60
N ILE A 152 8.40 -2.29 2.79
CA ILE A 152 9.16 -2.94 1.71
C ILE A 152 10.09 -4.00 2.27
N LYS A 153 10.84 -3.70 3.34
CA LYS A 153 11.71 -4.68 3.98
C LYS A 153 10.94 -5.94 4.37
N GLU A 154 9.80 -5.81 5.05
CA GLU A 154 8.99 -6.96 5.47
C GLU A 154 8.47 -7.80 4.30
N LEU A 155 8.00 -7.14 3.23
CA LEU A 155 7.53 -7.84 2.02
C LEU A 155 8.66 -8.64 1.36
N LEU A 156 9.89 -8.14 1.41
CA LEU A 156 11.06 -8.78 0.81
C LEU A 156 11.64 -9.94 1.62
N GLU A 157 11.22 -10.15 2.87
CA GLU A 157 11.64 -11.33 3.62
C GLU A 157 10.94 -12.61 3.14
N SER A 158 9.78 -12.50 2.47
CA SER A 158 9.06 -13.66 1.90
C SER A 158 8.33 -13.29 0.60
N PRO A 159 9.07 -12.99 -0.49
CA PRO A 159 8.57 -12.27 -1.66
C PRO A 159 7.48 -12.99 -2.45
N ALA A 160 7.56 -14.32 -2.59
CA ALA A 160 6.53 -15.09 -3.29
C ALA A 160 5.17 -15.03 -2.55
N SER A 161 5.21 -15.16 -1.22
CA SER A 161 4.04 -15.06 -0.33
C SER A 161 3.53 -13.61 -0.26
N ALA A 162 4.44 -12.64 -0.14
CA ALA A 162 4.11 -11.21 -0.19
C ALA A 162 3.45 -10.81 -1.51
N ALA A 163 3.89 -11.35 -2.65
CA ALA A 163 3.28 -11.07 -3.95
C ALA A 163 1.83 -11.59 -4.01
N ALA A 164 1.54 -12.75 -3.40
CA ALA A 164 0.17 -13.24 -3.29
C ALA A 164 -0.70 -12.34 -2.42
N PHE A 165 -0.17 -11.88 -1.28
CA PHE A 165 -0.82 -10.92 -0.39
C PHE A 165 -1.12 -9.59 -1.09
N VAL A 166 -0.11 -8.95 -1.72
CA VAL A 166 -0.27 -7.68 -2.45
C VAL A 166 -1.32 -7.83 -3.56
N ARG A 167 -1.30 -8.94 -4.32
CA ARG A 167 -2.33 -9.19 -5.34
C ARG A 167 -3.72 -9.22 -4.74
N ARG A 168 -3.91 -9.83 -3.57
CA ARG A 168 -5.23 -9.93 -2.94
C ARG A 168 -5.73 -8.58 -2.43
N VAL A 169 -4.86 -7.81 -1.77
CA VAL A 169 -5.16 -6.46 -1.31
C VAL A 169 -5.52 -5.54 -2.49
N SER A 170 -4.76 -5.62 -3.59
CA SER A 170 -4.96 -4.76 -4.78
C SER A 170 -6.05 -5.21 -5.74
N ALA A 171 -6.33 -6.52 -5.86
CA ALA A 171 -7.36 -7.01 -6.77
C ALA A 171 -8.77 -6.61 -6.34
N GLU A 172 -9.00 -6.49 -5.04
CA GLU A 172 -10.31 -6.10 -4.50
C GLU A 172 -10.62 -4.62 -4.76
N ALA A 173 -9.61 -3.75 -4.87
CA ALA A 173 -9.79 -2.35 -5.27
C ALA A 173 -10.24 -2.20 -6.74
N ALA A 174 -9.84 -3.13 -7.62
CA ALA A 174 -10.29 -3.16 -9.02
C ALA A 174 -11.70 -3.76 -9.20
N ALA A 175 -12.19 -4.49 -8.19
CA ALA A 175 -13.48 -5.17 -8.24
C ALA A 175 -14.67 -4.28 -7.79
N GLU A 176 -14.44 -3.02 -7.38
CA GLU A 176 -15.54 -2.12 -7.03
C GLU A 176 -16.49 -1.86 -8.22
N PRO A 177 -17.76 -2.32 -8.15
CA PRO A 177 -18.70 -2.23 -9.26
C PRO A 177 -19.40 -0.87 -9.23
N GLY A 178 -18.72 0.17 -9.73
CA GLY A 178 -19.29 1.52 -9.88
C GLY A 178 -19.18 2.11 -11.29
N ALA A 179 -18.24 1.63 -12.10
CA ALA A 179 -18.13 2.01 -13.51
C ALA A 179 -18.96 1.05 -14.37
N GLY A 180 -20.29 1.22 -14.31
CA GLY A 180 -21.17 0.54 -15.26
C GLY A 180 -20.72 0.82 -16.71
N PRO A 181 -20.89 -0.15 -17.63
CA PRO A 181 -20.55 0.07 -19.03
C PRO A 181 -21.28 1.32 -19.55
N PRO A 182 -20.68 2.12 -20.45
CA PRO A 182 -21.33 3.31 -20.99
C PRO A 182 -22.69 2.91 -21.55
N ASN A 183 -23.75 3.37 -20.88
CA ASN A 183 -25.13 3.12 -21.19
C ASN A 183 -25.43 3.61 -22.62
N ARG A 184 -25.30 2.71 -23.62
CA ARG A 184 -25.65 2.94 -25.03
C ARG A 184 -27.16 2.80 -25.27
N SER A 185 -27.99 3.19 -24.31
CA SER A 185 -29.45 3.04 -24.40
C SER A 185 -30.18 4.32 -24.01
N ARG A 186 -29.88 5.43 -24.70
CA ARG A 186 -30.82 6.56 -24.87
C ARG A 186 -30.57 7.31 -26.18
N ARG A 187 -31.07 6.80 -27.31
CA ARG A 187 -31.25 7.65 -28.51
C ARG A 187 -32.30 7.20 -29.52
N TRP A 188 -33.49 6.80 -29.08
CA TRP A 188 -34.75 6.82 -29.84
C TRP A 188 -35.83 7.04 -28.77
N PHE A 189 -36.67 8.08 -28.73
CA PHE A 189 -37.46 8.78 -29.74
C PHE A 189 -37.62 10.26 -29.33
N ARG A 190 -37.61 11.20 -30.28
CA ARG A 190 -38.33 12.47 -30.13
C ARG A 190 -39.43 12.51 -31.20
N ARG A 191 -40.64 12.20 -30.76
CA ARG A 191 -41.90 12.40 -31.48
C ARG A 191 -42.44 13.77 -31.05
N GLY A 192 -42.90 14.56 -32.03
CA GLY A 192 -43.56 15.86 -31.88
C GLY A 192 -43.32 16.66 -33.16
N GLY A 193 -44.27 16.87 -34.07
CA GLY A 193 -45.72 16.83 -33.93
C GLY A 193 -46.26 18.18 -33.45
N ASN A 194 -46.09 19.24 -34.25
CA ASN A 194 -47.18 19.99 -34.89
C ASN A 194 -46.57 20.96 -35.92
#